data_AF-A0A679F6P9-F1
#
_entry.id   AF-A0A679F6P9-F1
#
_cell.length_a   1.000
_cell.length_b   1.000
_cell.length_c   1.000
_cell.angle_alpha   90.00
_cell.angle_beta   90.00
_cell.angle_gamma   90.00
#
_symmetry.space_group_name_H-M   'P 1'
#
loop_
_entity.id
_entity.type
_entity.pdbx_description
1 polymer ?
#
loop_
_entity_poly.entity_id
_entity_poly.type
_entity_poly.pdbx_seq_one_letter_code
_entity_poly.pdbx_strand_id
1 'polypeptide(L)'
;MARAGETLDVRNRLAHHMRDREFAWCTRAAIIYGPAVDKRIAHALQYFLHSHLIAAGRCDVMSGVDANPPSRTAFQAALPLFERARLYLSVAGVDLLEERTVHDSERAIEPNDLDGFVTPFDAGRVWILRDMGYRAAVAEAGGRWAVLAGSEIRAQAQPRDIRVREELAHDRALEPVHGRPDVRVLSRDVPVRSLDDAGKLVLGSPRSVTRAWEEIRLDARSAFRA
;
A
#
# COMPACT_ATOMS: atom_id res chain seq x y z
N MET A 1 1.93 -1.98 11.19
CA MET A 1 3.02 -2.72 10.54
C MET A 1 3.24 -4.02 11.31
N ALA A 2 3.51 -5.12 10.62
CA ALA A 2 3.65 -6.46 11.18
C ALA A 2 4.75 -7.21 10.41
N ARG A 3 5.39 -8.18 11.06
CA ARG A 3 6.42 -9.04 10.45
C ARG A 3 6.19 -10.49 10.86
N ALA A 4 6.26 -11.38 9.87
CA ALA A 4 6.25 -12.82 10.09
C ALA A 4 7.68 -13.35 10.33
N GLY A 5 7.81 -14.34 11.20
CA GLY A 5 9.07 -15.02 11.48
C GLY A 5 8.86 -16.37 12.15
N GLU A 6 9.88 -17.19 12.07
CA GLU A 6 9.96 -18.54 12.59
C GLU A 6 11.13 -18.67 13.58
N THR A 7 10.96 -19.45 14.64
CA THR A 7 12.00 -19.71 15.64
C THR A 7 11.69 -20.99 16.41
N LEU A 8 12.74 -21.68 16.87
CA LEU A 8 12.63 -22.78 17.83
C LEU A 8 12.70 -22.28 19.28
N ASP A 9 13.22 -21.06 19.50
CA ASP A 9 13.29 -20.41 20.79
C ASP A 9 12.57 -19.06 20.73
N VAL A 10 11.29 -19.08 21.11
CA VAL A 10 10.43 -17.88 21.09
C VAL A 10 10.91 -16.86 22.11
N ARG A 11 11.35 -17.30 23.30
CA ARG A 11 11.75 -16.40 24.38
C ARG A 11 12.99 -15.59 23.96
N ASN A 12 14.01 -16.26 23.43
CA ASN A 12 15.22 -15.58 22.98
C ASN A 12 14.95 -14.66 21.77
N ARG A 13 14.14 -15.11 20.80
CA ARG A 13 13.72 -14.30 19.65
C ARG A 13 13.03 -13.00 20.07
N LEU A 14 12.09 -13.07 21.02
CA LEU A 14 11.39 -11.90 21.53
C LEU A 14 12.34 -10.98 22.32
N ALA A 15 13.21 -11.52 23.17
CA ALA A 15 14.19 -10.73 23.90
C ALA A 15 15.13 -9.97 22.95
N HIS A 16 15.51 -10.59 21.83
CA HIS A 16 16.30 -9.95 20.78
C HIS A 16 15.52 -8.80 20.12
N HIS A 17 14.27 -9.02 19.68
CA HIS A 17 13.43 -7.97 19.10
C HIS A 17 13.17 -6.79 20.05
N MET A 18 13.06 -7.03 21.35
CA MET A 18 12.87 -5.96 22.35
C MET A 18 14.12 -5.08 22.55
N ARG A 19 15.32 -5.60 22.26
CA ARG A 19 16.60 -4.88 22.46
C ARG A 19 17.11 -4.22 21.18
N ASP A 20 16.64 -4.69 20.03
CA ASP A 20 17.07 -4.21 18.73
C ASP A 20 16.27 -2.98 18.30
N ARG A 21 16.97 -1.88 18.01
CA ARG A 21 16.37 -0.61 17.60
C ARG A 21 15.64 -0.72 16.26
N GLU A 22 16.02 -1.66 15.40
CA GLU A 22 15.33 -1.91 14.12
C GLU A 22 13.94 -2.53 14.31
N PHE A 23 13.67 -3.08 15.49
CA PHE A 23 12.39 -3.71 15.85
C PHE A 23 11.63 -2.95 16.93
N ALA A 24 12.03 -1.72 17.27
CA ALA A 24 11.39 -0.91 18.31
C ALA A 24 9.89 -0.62 18.03
N TRP A 25 9.43 -0.81 16.79
CA TRP A 25 8.03 -0.69 16.38
C TRP A 25 7.17 -1.94 16.70
N CYS A 26 7.78 -3.09 17.00
CA CYS A 26 7.09 -4.33 17.36
C CYS A 26 6.67 -4.30 18.85
N THR A 27 5.46 -3.81 19.15
CA THR A 27 4.97 -3.74 20.54
C THR A 27 4.17 -4.95 20.99
N ARG A 28 3.76 -5.81 20.05
CA ARG A 28 2.93 -7.01 20.30
C ARG A 28 3.39 -8.16 19.41
N ALA A 29 3.21 -9.39 19.88
CA ALA A 29 3.51 -10.59 19.13
C ALA A 29 2.36 -11.60 19.25
N ALA A 30 1.93 -12.16 18.13
CA ALA A 30 1.10 -13.36 18.11
C ALA A 30 2.01 -14.57 17.92
N ILE A 31 1.95 -15.53 18.84
CA ILE A 31 2.78 -16.74 18.81
C ILE A 31 1.88 -17.91 18.44
N ILE A 32 2.15 -18.51 17.29
CA ILE A 32 1.42 -19.68 16.82
C ILE A 32 2.31 -20.91 17.00
N TYR A 33 1.92 -21.79 17.92
CA TYR A 33 2.58 -23.08 18.09
C TYR A 33 2.01 -24.09 17.10
N GLY A 34 2.90 -24.77 16.39
CA GLY A 34 2.54 -25.89 15.51
C GLY A 34 3.20 -27.19 15.97
N PRO A 35 2.77 -28.35 15.44
CA PRO A 35 3.54 -29.58 15.55
C PRO A 35 4.96 -29.36 15.01
N ALA A 36 5.92 -30.22 15.38
CA ALA A 36 7.32 -30.13 14.92
C ALA A 36 7.39 -30.16 13.38
N VAL A 37 7.29 -28.98 12.76
CA VAL A 37 7.46 -28.78 11.32
C VAL A 37 8.94 -28.70 11.04
N ASP A 38 9.37 -29.37 9.98
CA ASP A 38 10.73 -29.18 9.50
C ASP A 38 10.93 -27.70 9.10
N LYS A 39 12.19 -27.29 9.05
CA LYS A 39 12.56 -25.91 8.71
C LYS A 39 11.98 -25.45 7.37
N ARG A 40 11.76 -26.37 6.41
CA ARG A 40 11.26 -26.03 5.06
C ARG A 40 9.78 -25.67 5.11
N ILE A 41 8.97 -26.41 5.86
CA ILE A 41 7.55 -26.13 6.05
C ILE A 41 7.37 -24.87 6.91
N ALA A 42 8.18 -24.68 7.95
CA ALA A 42 8.17 -23.46 8.75
C ALA A 42 8.48 -22.21 7.90
N HIS A 43 9.48 -22.29 7.03
CA HIS A 43 9.80 -21.23 6.08
C HIS A 43 8.67 -20.98 5.07
N ALA A 44 8.03 -22.04 4.55
CA ALA A 44 6.88 -21.91 3.66
C ALA A 44 5.67 -21.25 4.36
N LEU A 45 5.42 -21.57 5.63
CA LEU A 45 4.38 -20.92 6.43
C LEU A 45 4.68 -19.43 6.66
N GLN A 46 5.93 -19.09 7.00
CA GLN A 46 6.38 -17.71 7.09
C GLN A 46 6.18 -16.97 5.76
N TYR A 47 6.52 -17.60 4.63
CA TYR A 47 6.32 -17.04 3.28
C TYR A 47 4.84 -16.74 2.99
N PHE A 48 3.92 -17.64 3.35
CA PHE A 48 2.48 -17.40 3.23
C PHE A 48 2.02 -16.20 4.06
N LEU A 49 2.37 -16.19 5.35
CA LEU A 49 2.03 -15.08 6.25
C LEU A 49 2.58 -13.76 5.71
N HIS A 50 3.80 -13.76 5.21
CA HIS A 50 4.42 -12.58 4.64
C HIS A 50 3.68 -12.06 3.42
N SER A 51 3.38 -12.94 2.47
CA SER A 51 2.68 -12.60 1.23
C SER A 51 1.33 -11.95 1.54
N HIS A 52 0.60 -12.49 2.53
CA HIS A 52 -0.69 -11.93 2.95
C HIS A 52 -0.54 -10.61 3.72
N LEU A 53 0.47 -10.47 4.57
CA LEU A 53 0.74 -9.20 5.25
C LEU A 53 1.14 -8.09 4.27
N ILE A 54 1.84 -8.42 3.18
CA ILE A 54 2.11 -7.50 2.08
C ILE A 54 0.81 -7.12 1.37
N ALA A 55 -0.01 -8.11 1.00
CA ALA A 55 -1.30 -7.87 0.34
C ALA A 55 -2.24 -7.00 1.20
N ALA A 56 -2.25 -7.21 2.51
CA ALA A 56 -3.03 -6.41 3.46
C ALA A 56 -2.42 -5.03 3.78
N GLY A 57 -1.28 -4.67 3.16
CA GLY A 57 -0.61 -3.39 3.42
C GLY A 57 -0.06 -3.26 4.85
N ARG A 58 0.15 -4.39 5.53
CA ARG A 58 0.64 -4.47 6.91
C ARG A 58 2.14 -4.73 6.99
N CYS A 59 2.81 -5.05 5.89
CA CYS A 59 4.24 -5.32 5.83
C CYS A 59 4.88 -4.69 4.59
N ASP A 60 6.11 -4.18 4.73
CA ASP A 60 6.88 -3.67 3.60
C ASP A 60 7.48 -4.83 2.78
N VAL A 61 7.57 -4.67 1.46
CA VAL A 61 8.16 -5.69 0.57
C VAL A 61 9.65 -5.96 0.88
N MET A 62 10.31 -5.02 1.57
CA MET A 62 11.71 -5.15 2.04
C MET A 62 11.87 -5.95 3.33
N SER A 63 10.78 -6.34 3.99
CA SER A 63 10.86 -7.11 5.22
C SER A 63 11.25 -8.55 4.86
N GLY A 64 12.53 -8.87 4.99
CA GLY A 64 13.07 -10.20 5.30
C GLY A 64 12.70 -11.45 4.46
N VAL A 65 12.06 -11.35 3.29
CA VAL A 65 11.80 -12.51 2.39
C VAL A 65 12.31 -12.22 0.98
N ASP A 66 13.58 -11.81 0.89
CA ASP A 66 14.33 -11.90 -0.37
C ASP A 66 14.92 -13.31 -0.63
N ALA A 67 14.58 -14.32 0.18
CA ALA A 67 15.32 -15.59 0.17
C ALA A 67 14.48 -16.77 -0.33
N ASN A 68 14.27 -16.82 -1.64
CA ASN A 68 13.80 -17.96 -2.43
C ASN A 68 12.37 -18.48 -2.11
N PRO A 69 11.51 -18.62 -3.13
CA PRO A 69 10.23 -19.29 -2.95
C PRO A 69 10.46 -20.72 -2.42
N PRO A 70 9.65 -21.19 -1.45
CA PRO A 70 9.76 -22.55 -0.96
C PRO A 70 9.50 -23.56 -2.08
N SER A 71 10.00 -24.79 -1.92
CA SER A 71 9.67 -25.84 -2.87
C SER A 71 8.17 -26.09 -2.91
N ARG A 72 7.64 -26.51 -4.07
CA ARG A 72 6.21 -26.81 -4.25
C ARG A 72 5.68 -27.77 -3.17
N THR A 73 6.47 -28.77 -2.79
CA THR A 73 6.13 -29.74 -1.74
C THR A 73 5.99 -29.08 -0.37
N ALA A 74 6.94 -28.22 0.02
CA ALA A 74 6.87 -27.51 1.30
C ALA A 74 5.70 -26.51 1.31
N PHE A 75 5.45 -25.85 0.19
CA PHE A 75 4.32 -24.93 0.01
C PHE A 75 2.98 -25.64 0.18
N GLN A 76 2.78 -26.78 -0.47
CA GLN A 76 1.55 -27.59 -0.33
C GLN A 76 1.35 -28.11 1.09
N ALA A 77 2.43 -28.52 1.77
CA ALA A 77 2.36 -28.99 3.16
C ALA A 77 2.08 -27.86 4.16
N ALA A 78 2.54 -26.64 3.88
CA ALA A 78 2.33 -25.49 4.76
C ALA A 78 0.92 -24.88 4.64
N LEU A 79 0.24 -25.03 3.49
CA LEU A 79 -1.06 -24.40 3.24
C LEU A 79 -2.13 -24.74 4.30
N PRO A 80 -2.33 -26.01 4.70
CA PRO A 80 -3.29 -26.33 5.78
C PRO A 80 -2.92 -25.72 7.13
N LEU A 81 -1.63 -25.55 7.41
CA LEU A 81 -1.14 -24.92 8.65
C LEU A 81 -1.38 -23.41 8.62
N PHE A 82 -1.21 -22.79 7.45
CA PHE A 82 -1.54 -21.40 7.22
C PHE A 82 -3.03 -21.12 7.44
N GLU A 83 -3.92 -21.95 6.88
CA GLU A 83 -5.38 -21.79 7.08
C GLU A 83 -5.77 -21.89 8.56
N ARG A 84 -5.15 -22.83 9.31
CA ARG A 84 -5.36 -22.91 10.77
C ARG A 84 -4.84 -21.66 11.48
N ALA A 85 -3.64 -21.20 11.13
CA ALA A 85 -3.07 -19.97 11.69
C ALA A 85 -3.99 -18.77 11.45
N ARG A 86 -4.55 -18.64 10.24
CA ARG A 86 -5.53 -17.60 9.89
C ARG A 86 -6.77 -17.67 10.79
N LEU A 87 -7.37 -18.85 10.93
CA LEU A 87 -8.52 -19.05 11.81
C LEU A 87 -8.21 -18.68 13.27
N TYR A 88 -7.05 -19.08 13.80
CA TYR A 88 -6.66 -18.75 15.17
C TYR A 88 -6.49 -17.25 15.37
N LEU A 89 -5.85 -16.56 14.41
CA LEU A 89 -5.67 -15.11 14.47
C LEU A 89 -7.03 -14.39 14.43
N SER A 90 -7.93 -14.80 13.53
CA SER A 90 -9.29 -14.23 13.45
C SER A 90 -10.08 -14.44 14.74
N VAL A 91 -10.07 -15.65 15.32
CA VAL A 91 -10.76 -15.94 16.60
C VAL A 91 -10.17 -15.12 17.76
N ALA A 92 -8.86 -14.86 17.73
CA ALA A 92 -8.21 -14.01 18.72
C ALA A 92 -8.48 -12.50 18.52
N GLY A 93 -9.27 -12.11 17.51
CA GLY A 93 -9.50 -10.72 17.14
C GLY A 93 -8.25 -10.03 16.58
N VAL A 94 -7.27 -10.80 16.10
CA VAL A 94 -6.03 -10.31 15.52
C VAL A 94 -6.21 -10.22 14.01
N ASP A 95 -6.77 -9.10 13.58
CA ASP A 95 -7.03 -8.82 12.17
C ASP A 95 -5.78 -8.25 11.45
N LEU A 96 -4.79 -9.12 11.29
CA LEU A 96 -3.56 -8.81 10.55
C LEU A 96 -3.57 -9.38 9.13
N LEU A 97 -4.37 -10.41 8.89
CA LEU A 97 -4.38 -11.21 7.67
C LEU A 97 -5.65 -11.05 6.84
N GLU A 98 -6.72 -10.41 7.36
CA GLU A 98 -7.75 -9.97 6.42
C GLU A 98 -7.07 -9.01 5.48
N GLU A 99 -7.24 -9.30 4.18
CA GLU A 99 -6.97 -8.29 3.19
C GLU A 99 -7.73 -7.06 3.67
N ARG A 100 -6.99 -5.97 3.92
CA ARG A 100 -7.61 -4.65 3.86
C ARG A 100 -8.38 -4.71 2.58
N THR A 101 -9.69 -4.75 2.65
CA THR A 101 -10.51 -4.93 1.46
C THR A 101 -10.11 -3.76 0.58
N VAL A 102 -9.32 -4.04 -0.44
CA VAL A 102 -9.02 -3.10 -1.52
C VAL A 102 -10.29 -3.09 -2.33
N HIS A 103 -11.36 -2.61 -1.72
CA HIS A 103 -12.62 -2.37 -2.37
C HIS A 103 -12.51 -0.98 -2.97
N ASP A 104 -11.80 -0.94 -4.10
CA ASP A 104 -12.02 0.05 -5.14
C ASP A 104 -11.23 -0.23 -6.43
N SER A 105 -10.21 -1.10 -6.44
CA SER A 105 -9.41 -1.42 -7.65
C SER A 105 -9.99 -2.53 -8.54
N GLU A 106 -11.08 -3.18 -8.14
CA GLU A 106 -11.81 -4.14 -8.99
C GLU A 106 -13.21 -3.63 -9.40
N ARG A 107 -13.60 -2.44 -8.93
CA ARG A 107 -14.81 -1.78 -9.40
C ARG A 107 -14.48 -1.10 -10.72
N ALA A 108 -15.28 -1.34 -11.76
CA ALA A 108 -15.18 -0.56 -12.98
C ALA A 108 -15.28 0.93 -12.63
N ILE A 109 -14.33 1.75 -13.11
CA ILE A 109 -14.37 3.17 -12.85
C ILE A 109 -15.67 3.76 -13.43
N GLU A 110 -16.49 4.32 -12.56
CA GLU A 110 -17.69 5.07 -12.90
C GLU A 110 -17.36 6.56 -13.03
N PRO A 111 -18.11 7.34 -13.82
CA PRO A 111 -17.90 8.79 -13.97
C PRO A 111 -17.85 9.57 -12.63
N ASN A 112 -18.58 9.09 -11.62
CA ASN A 112 -18.61 9.66 -10.27
C ASN A 112 -17.27 9.50 -9.52
N ASP A 113 -16.37 8.67 -10.02
CA ASP A 113 -15.05 8.52 -9.43
C ASP A 113 -14.11 9.68 -9.75
N LEU A 114 -14.55 10.66 -10.55
CA LEU A 114 -13.92 11.97 -10.65
C LEU A 114 -14.47 12.98 -9.65
N ASP A 115 -15.49 12.63 -8.84
CA ASP A 115 -16.13 13.58 -7.92
C ASP A 115 -15.12 14.17 -6.93
N GLY A 116 -15.03 15.50 -6.87
CA GLY A 116 -14.05 16.20 -6.04
C GLY A 116 -12.70 16.47 -6.72
N PHE A 117 -12.48 16.00 -7.95
CA PHE A 117 -11.38 16.44 -8.81
C PHE A 117 -11.88 17.45 -9.83
N VAL A 118 -11.16 18.56 -10.00
CA VAL A 118 -11.41 19.50 -11.08
C VAL A 118 -10.52 19.10 -12.26
N THR A 119 -11.09 18.42 -13.25
CA THR A 119 -10.34 18.04 -14.46
C THR A 119 -10.16 19.26 -15.38
N PRO A 120 -8.95 19.53 -15.88
CA PRO A 120 -8.73 20.56 -16.89
C PRO A 120 -9.62 20.32 -18.12
N PHE A 121 -10.17 21.40 -18.70
CA PHE A 121 -11.11 21.32 -19.82
C PHE A 121 -10.49 20.66 -21.08
N ASP A 122 -9.16 20.71 -21.21
CA ASP A 122 -8.37 20.14 -22.29
C ASP A 122 -7.69 18.82 -21.91
N ALA A 123 -8.03 18.21 -20.76
CA ALA A 123 -7.52 16.92 -20.36
C ALA A 123 -8.01 15.84 -21.36
N GLY A 124 -7.08 15.35 -22.19
CA GLY A 124 -7.39 14.29 -23.15
C GLY A 124 -7.53 12.93 -22.48
N ARG A 125 -6.88 12.75 -21.32
CA ARG A 125 -6.88 11.53 -20.52
C ARG A 125 -6.71 11.87 -19.05
N VAL A 126 -7.41 11.14 -18.20
CA VAL A 126 -7.24 11.20 -16.75
C VAL A 126 -6.96 9.80 -16.24
N TRP A 127 -6.08 9.66 -15.26
CA TRP A 127 -5.82 8.41 -14.58
C TRP A 127 -6.17 8.55 -13.11
N ILE A 128 -6.78 7.52 -12.54
CA ILE A 128 -7.08 7.47 -11.12
C ILE A 128 -6.25 6.36 -10.47
N LEU A 129 -5.74 6.67 -9.28
CA LEU A 129 -5.12 5.71 -8.38
C LEU A 129 -6.01 5.55 -7.16
N ARG A 130 -6.43 4.31 -6.90
CA ARG A 130 -7.15 3.87 -5.70
C ARG A 130 -6.37 2.75 -5.05
N ASP A 131 -5.26 3.11 -4.43
CA ASP A 131 -4.38 2.14 -3.80
C ASP A 131 -4.25 2.42 -2.32
N MET A 132 -4.25 1.37 -1.50
CA MET A 132 -3.97 1.43 -0.05
C MET A 132 -4.86 2.41 0.76
N GLY A 133 -6.02 2.76 0.23
CA GLY A 133 -6.96 3.72 0.80
C GLY A 133 -6.68 5.18 0.42
N TYR A 134 -5.76 5.45 -0.51
CA TYR A 134 -5.53 6.78 -1.07
C TYR A 134 -6.27 6.91 -2.39
N ARG A 135 -6.86 8.08 -2.63
CA ARG A 135 -7.48 8.44 -3.91
C ARG A 135 -6.77 9.63 -4.53
N ALA A 136 -6.19 9.45 -5.71
CA ALA A 136 -5.52 10.51 -6.44
C ALA A 136 -5.88 10.47 -7.93
N ALA A 137 -5.85 11.63 -8.58
CA ALA A 137 -6.09 11.75 -10.01
C ALA A 137 -4.95 12.50 -10.70
N VAL A 138 -4.65 12.09 -11.92
CA VAL A 138 -3.64 12.70 -12.80
C VAL A 138 -4.28 12.98 -14.14
N ALA A 139 -4.09 14.19 -14.67
CA ALA A 139 -4.51 14.52 -16.02
C ALA A 139 -3.29 14.70 -16.94
N GLU A 140 -3.45 14.27 -18.20
CA GLU A 140 -2.56 14.64 -19.29
C GLU A 140 -3.30 15.60 -20.24
N ALA A 141 -2.76 16.80 -20.38
CA ALA A 141 -3.27 17.84 -21.26
C ALA A 141 -2.10 18.41 -22.08
N GLY A 142 -2.16 18.28 -23.41
CA GLY A 142 -1.14 18.82 -24.32
C GLY A 142 0.29 18.34 -24.03
N GLY A 143 0.47 17.09 -23.59
CA GLY A 143 1.77 16.51 -23.24
C GLY A 143 2.34 16.97 -21.89
N ARG A 144 1.53 17.67 -21.08
CA ARG A 144 1.85 18.02 -19.69
C ARG A 144 1.05 17.15 -18.74
N TRP A 145 1.69 16.75 -17.65
CA TRP A 145 1.09 15.92 -16.61
C TRP A 145 0.93 16.72 -15.33
N ALA A 146 -0.22 16.58 -14.67
CA ALA A 146 -0.45 17.18 -13.37
C ALA A 146 -1.24 16.24 -12.47
N VAL A 147 -0.85 16.15 -11.19
CA VAL A 147 -1.68 15.58 -10.14
C VAL A 147 -2.72 16.63 -9.76
N LEU A 148 -3.99 16.26 -9.78
CA LEU A 148 -5.10 17.19 -9.60
C LEU A 148 -5.29 17.57 -8.12
N ALA A 149 -5.73 18.80 -7.88
CA ALA A 149 -6.27 19.24 -6.60
C ALA A 149 -7.36 18.27 -6.12
N GLY A 150 -7.43 18.04 -4.81
CA GLY A 150 -8.26 17.01 -4.20
C GLY A 150 -7.58 15.64 -4.07
N SER A 151 -6.40 15.44 -4.68
CA SER A 151 -5.67 14.17 -4.56
C SER A 151 -5.14 13.96 -3.14
N GLU A 152 -5.42 12.79 -2.60
CA GLU A 152 -4.88 12.32 -1.34
C GLU A 152 -3.45 11.83 -1.54
N ILE A 153 -2.54 12.34 -0.72
CA ILE A 153 -1.15 11.91 -0.66
C ILE A 153 -0.81 11.38 0.72
N ARG A 154 0.12 10.43 0.78
CA ARG A 154 0.65 9.91 2.04
C ARG A 154 1.43 10.98 2.81
N ALA A 155 1.12 11.21 4.08
CA ALA A 155 1.76 12.24 4.89
C ALA A 155 3.24 11.95 5.22
N GLN A 156 3.59 10.68 5.44
CA GLN A 156 4.98 10.26 5.65
C GLN A 156 5.64 9.92 4.30
N ALA A 157 6.69 10.66 3.94
CA ALA A 157 7.53 10.38 2.76
C ALA A 157 8.78 9.60 3.16
N GLN A 158 9.24 8.68 2.31
CA GLN A 158 10.61 8.18 2.40
C GLN A 158 11.61 9.24 1.89
N PRO A 159 12.87 9.26 2.35
CA PRO A 159 13.77 10.40 2.23
C PRO A 159 14.19 10.83 0.81
N ARG A 160 13.79 10.12 -0.25
CA ARG A 160 14.31 10.31 -1.61
C ARG A 160 13.53 11.31 -2.48
N ASP A 161 12.34 11.74 -2.07
CA ASP A 161 11.53 12.78 -2.76
C ASP A 161 11.14 13.94 -1.81
N ILE A 162 12.02 14.20 -0.84
CA ILE A 162 11.78 15.16 0.24
C ILE A 162 11.61 16.59 -0.29
N ARG A 163 12.33 17.01 -1.34
CA ARG A 163 12.30 18.41 -1.83
C ARG A 163 10.96 18.85 -2.40
N VAL A 164 10.35 18.08 -3.31
CA VAL A 164 9.06 18.46 -3.93
C VAL A 164 7.95 18.50 -2.88
N ARG A 165 7.95 17.57 -1.92
CA ARG A 165 6.94 17.53 -0.85
C ARG A 165 7.20 18.54 0.26
N GLU A 166 8.46 18.85 0.57
CA GLU A 166 8.84 19.96 1.46
C GLU A 166 8.45 21.30 0.85
N GLU A 167 8.65 21.50 -0.46
CA GLU A 167 8.16 22.67 -1.19
C GLU A 167 6.63 22.76 -1.16
N LEU A 168 5.91 21.65 -1.39
CA LEU A 168 4.44 21.63 -1.29
C LEU A 168 3.92 21.87 0.13
N ALA A 169 4.60 21.33 1.16
CA ALA A 169 4.26 21.58 2.56
C ALA A 169 4.56 23.04 2.96
N HIS A 170 5.66 23.59 2.45
CA HIS A 170 6.06 24.98 2.66
C HIS A 170 5.08 25.96 1.98
N ASP A 171 4.63 25.62 0.77
CA ASP A 171 3.68 26.39 -0.03
C ASP A 171 2.22 26.27 0.45
N ARG A 172 1.97 25.57 1.57
CA ARG A 172 0.61 25.26 2.06
C ARG A 172 -0.27 24.57 1.02
N ALA A 173 0.33 23.82 0.10
CA ALA A 173 -0.38 23.08 -0.93
C ALA A 173 -0.97 21.75 -0.39
N LEU A 174 -0.77 21.46 0.90
CA LEU A 174 -1.14 20.21 1.55
C LEU A 174 -1.97 20.45 2.81
N GLU A 175 -3.22 19.98 2.77
CA GLU A 175 -4.16 20.13 3.88
C GLU A 175 -4.28 18.81 4.68
N PRO A 176 -4.30 18.88 6.02
CA PRO A 176 -4.54 17.69 6.84
C PRO A 176 -5.98 17.22 6.73
N VAL A 177 -6.18 15.90 6.70
CA VAL A 177 -7.52 15.29 6.71
C VAL A 177 -7.90 14.91 8.14
N HIS A 178 -9.07 15.37 8.59
CA HIS A 178 -9.57 15.03 9.92
C HIS A 178 -9.83 13.52 10.03
N GLY A 179 -9.33 12.88 11.10
CA GLY A 179 -9.46 11.43 11.31
C GLY A 179 -8.50 10.56 10.48
N ARG A 180 -7.70 11.12 9.56
CA ARG A 180 -6.71 10.40 8.74
C ARG A 180 -5.32 11.06 8.82
N PRO A 181 -4.57 10.85 9.91
CA PRO A 181 -3.31 11.57 10.16
C PRO A 181 -2.20 11.25 9.15
N ASP A 182 -2.28 10.09 8.50
CA ASP A 182 -1.37 9.60 7.47
C ASP A 182 -1.67 10.12 6.06
N VAL A 183 -2.65 11.02 5.92
CA VAL A 183 -3.10 11.57 4.63
C VAL A 183 -3.00 13.09 4.63
N ARG A 184 -2.63 13.65 3.48
CA ARG A 184 -2.78 15.06 3.15
C ARG A 184 -3.53 15.18 1.83
N VAL A 185 -4.28 16.25 1.64
CA VAL A 185 -4.97 16.54 0.38
C VAL A 185 -4.30 17.71 -0.32
N LEU A 186 -4.09 17.57 -1.62
CA LEU A 186 -3.58 18.66 -2.45
C LEU A 186 -4.64 19.75 -2.61
N SER A 187 -4.30 20.99 -2.25
CA SER A 187 -5.21 22.14 -2.42
C SER A 187 -5.13 22.78 -3.81
N ARG A 188 -4.14 22.39 -4.62
CA ARG A 188 -3.95 22.85 -6.00
C ARG A 188 -3.30 21.75 -6.86
N ASP A 189 -3.42 21.90 -8.17
CA ASP A 189 -2.76 21.01 -9.13
C ASP A 189 -1.24 21.11 -8.99
N VAL A 190 -0.56 19.97 -9.12
CA VAL A 190 0.90 19.87 -9.03
C VAL A 190 1.46 19.29 -10.33
N PRO A 191 2.33 20.04 -11.04
CA PRO A 191 2.93 19.55 -12.26
C PRO A 191 3.89 18.39 -11.97
N VAL A 192 3.83 17.37 -12.81
CA VAL A 192 4.70 16.19 -12.77
C VAL A 192 5.19 15.88 -14.18
N ARG A 193 6.23 15.05 -14.33
CA ARG A 193 6.81 14.75 -15.66
C ARG A 193 6.23 13.48 -16.27
N SER A 194 5.63 12.62 -15.45
CA SER A 194 5.08 11.34 -15.87
C SER A 194 4.08 10.80 -14.86
N LEU A 195 3.34 9.78 -15.29
CA LEU A 195 2.47 8.97 -14.41
C LEU A 195 3.25 8.26 -13.29
N ASP A 196 4.53 7.94 -13.53
CA ASP A 196 5.40 7.36 -12.52
C ASP A 196 5.77 8.38 -11.43
N ASP A 197 6.16 9.59 -11.83
CA ASP A 197 6.46 10.69 -10.92
C ASP A 197 5.22 11.08 -10.08
N ALA A 198 4.04 11.05 -10.68
CA ALA A 198 2.78 11.23 -9.96
C ALA A 198 2.59 10.20 -8.85
N GLY A 199 2.83 8.93 -9.18
CA GLY A 199 2.71 7.83 -8.23
C GLY A 199 3.69 7.93 -7.06
N LYS A 200 4.93 8.31 -7.34
CA LYS A 200 5.94 8.60 -6.32
C LYS A 200 5.53 9.78 -5.46
N LEU A 201 5.00 10.85 -6.07
CA LEU A 201 4.49 12.02 -5.37
C LEU A 201 3.30 11.66 -4.46
N VAL A 202 2.42 10.75 -4.85
CA VAL A 202 1.23 10.38 -4.07
C VAL A 202 1.56 9.40 -2.93
N LEU A 203 2.30 8.34 -3.23
CA LEU A 203 2.55 7.24 -2.29
C LEU A 203 3.85 7.38 -1.49
N GLY A 204 4.77 8.26 -1.90
CA GLY A 204 6.10 8.39 -1.30
C GLY A 204 6.97 7.14 -1.47
N SER A 205 6.72 6.38 -2.55
CA SER A 205 7.41 5.13 -2.88
C SER A 205 8.57 5.36 -3.85
N PRO A 206 9.72 4.70 -3.70
CA PRO A 206 10.81 4.76 -4.69
C PRO A 206 10.57 3.84 -5.90
N ARG A 207 9.55 2.97 -5.85
CA ARG A 207 9.25 2.00 -6.91
C ARG A 207 8.26 2.58 -7.90
N SER A 208 8.34 2.10 -9.14
CA SER A 208 7.36 2.45 -10.16
C SER A 208 5.99 1.90 -9.81
N VAL A 209 4.98 2.77 -9.85
CA VAL A 209 3.58 2.43 -9.56
C VAL A 209 2.65 2.69 -10.74
N THR A 210 3.20 2.88 -11.93
CA THR A 210 2.44 3.05 -13.20
C THR A 210 1.35 2.02 -13.43
N ARG A 211 1.51 0.78 -12.94
CA ARG A 211 0.50 -0.30 -13.07
C ARG A 211 -0.71 -0.16 -12.13
N ALA A 212 -0.61 0.67 -11.09
CA ALA A 212 -1.69 0.92 -10.14
C ALA A 212 -2.61 2.07 -10.58
N TRP A 213 -2.30 2.70 -11.71
CA TRP A 213 -3.12 3.75 -12.32
C TRP A 213 -4.07 3.15 -13.34
N GLU A 214 -5.32 3.58 -13.29
CA GLU A 214 -6.36 3.16 -14.20
C GLU A 214 -6.79 4.35 -15.05
N GLU A 215 -6.80 4.19 -16.38
CA GLU A 215 -7.15 5.25 -17.33
C GLU A 215 -8.68 5.44 -17.42
N ILE A 216 -9.11 6.68 -17.25
CA ILE A 216 -10.43 7.18 -17.61
C ILE A 216 -10.29 7.97 -18.90
N ARG A 217 -10.93 7.47 -19.95
CA ARG A 217 -11.12 8.25 -21.17
C ARG A 217 -12.29 9.20 -20.97
N LEU A 218 -11.99 10.48 -20.94
CA LEU A 218 -13.02 11.51 -21.00
C LEU A 218 -13.56 11.52 -22.43
N ASP A 219 -14.70 10.86 -22.65
CA ASP A 219 -15.41 10.98 -23.92
C ASP A 219 -15.82 12.44 -24.09
N ALA A 220 -15.34 13.09 -25.16
CA ALA A 220 -15.69 14.47 -25.53
C ALA A 220 -17.21 14.70 -25.74
N ARG A 221 -18.04 13.66 -25.61
CA ARG A 221 -19.49 13.66 -25.78
C ARG A 221 -20.28 13.66 -24.47
N SER A 222 -19.64 13.48 -23.31
CA SER A 222 -20.31 13.45 -22.00
C SER A 222 -20.54 14.85 -21.42
N ALA A 223 -19.86 15.88 -21.95
CA ALA A 223 -19.99 17.27 -21.50
C ALA A 223 -21.30 17.97 -21.96
N PHE A 224 -22.20 17.27 -22.64
CA PHE A 224 -23.47 17.80 -23.13
C PHE A 224 -24.66 16.92 -22.73
N ARG A 225 -24.90 16.76 -21.43
CA ARG A 225 -26.26 16.67 -20.90
C ARG A 225 -26.34 17.52 -19.62
N ALA A 226 -27.29 18.44 -19.67
CA ALA A 226 -27.55 19.53 -18.73
C ALA A 226 -27.99 19.06 -17.35
#